data_AF-A0ABC8QDN4-F1
#
_entry.id   AF-A0ABC8QDN4-F1
#
_cell.length_a   1.000
_cell.length_b   1.000
_cell.length_c   1.000
_cell.angle_alpha   90.00
_cell.angle_beta   90.00
_cell.angle_gamma   90.00
#
_symmetry.space_group_name_H-M   'P 1'
#
loop_
_entity.id
_entity.type
_entity.pdbx_description
1 polymer ?
#
loop_
_entity_poly.entity_id
_entity_poly.type
_entity_poly.pdbx_seq_one_letter_code
_entity_poly.pdbx_strand_id
1 'polypeptide(L)'
;MGLCISKPAGTSINRARDTQPATAPSTQHTGQAQARHARQAGGQLSQLGNMTRNRAATSGAGTSSLQTRRTAVLPSAQQDGPSQTQTAVAAVLTHVRETYYKPNLKSGNKVRGDTEAERLRQQSATDEVNRIRSQTNALRAVQEGKAHQCQELALLAVHHLWQDHALPAEILELGGDDDDVAHCVAVVGLAPHQLHSNMKLWNPDTFICDPWCNIACRAKDYPKQFIDKMKKWESQDKLVGYRRMGFVQPTEPAWIRDVLRGDRTVSNPFESQSP
;
A
#
# COMPACT_ATOMS: atom_id res chain seq x y z
N MET A 1 -7.49 -0.14 -20.68
CA MET A 1 -7.85 0.71 -19.53
C MET A 1 -6.85 0.43 -18.41
N GLY A 2 -5.98 1.40 -18.07
CA GLY A 2 -4.97 1.24 -17.02
C GLY A 2 -5.57 1.34 -15.62
N LEU A 3 -6.07 0.21 -15.11
CA LEU A 3 -6.59 0.05 -13.74
C LEU A 3 -5.42 -0.28 -12.78
N CYS A 4 -5.57 -0.16 -11.46
CA CYS A 4 -4.46 -0.42 -10.52
C CYS A 4 -3.87 -1.83 -10.80
N ILE A 5 -2.56 -1.95 -11.10
CA ILE A 5 -1.92 -3.19 -11.62
C ILE A 5 -1.06 -3.80 -10.51
N SER A 6 -1.33 -5.06 -10.17
CA SER A 6 -0.52 -5.89 -9.27
C SER A 6 0.70 -6.47 -10.00
N LYS A 7 1.79 -6.74 -9.26
CA LYS A 7 3.00 -7.42 -9.78
C LYS A 7 2.68 -8.84 -10.29
N PRO A 8 3.37 -9.36 -11.32
CA PRO A 8 3.30 -10.78 -11.65
C PRO A 8 3.98 -11.61 -10.56
N ALA A 9 3.24 -12.53 -9.94
CA ALA A 9 3.79 -13.46 -8.95
C ALA A 9 4.75 -14.46 -9.61
N GLY A 10 5.97 -14.53 -9.08
CA GLY A 10 6.93 -15.57 -9.38
C GLY A 10 6.50 -16.91 -8.79
N THR A 11 6.77 -17.96 -9.55
CA THR A 11 6.51 -19.39 -9.32
C THR A 11 6.81 -19.87 -7.90
N SER A 12 5.86 -20.53 -7.23
CA SER A 12 6.19 -21.56 -6.24
C SER A 12 5.08 -22.61 -5.99
N ILE A 13 5.36 -23.82 -6.51
CA ILE A 13 5.29 -25.16 -5.88
C ILE A 13 3.97 -25.68 -5.28
N ASN A 14 3.36 -26.60 -6.05
CA ASN A 14 2.71 -27.88 -5.71
C ASN A 14 2.01 -28.08 -4.36
N ARG A 15 0.71 -28.40 -4.44
CA ARG A 15 0.09 -29.41 -3.57
C ARG A 15 -0.84 -30.33 -4.35
N ALA A 16 -0.46 -31.61 -4.38
CA ALA A 16 -1.17 -32.69 -5.04
C ALA A 16 -2.47 -33.08 -4.31
N ARG A 17 -3.49 -33.49 -5.07
CA ARG A 17 -4.47 -34.49 -4.67
C ARG A 17 -4.87 -35.33 -5.88
N ASP A 18 -4.60 -36.63 -5.75
CA ASP A 18 -4.94 -37.69 -6.69
C ASP A 18 -6.45 -37.94 -6.76
N THR A 19 -6.97 -38.15 -7.98
CA THR A 19 -7.86 -39.28 -8.32
C THR A 19 -8.03 -39.39 -9.85
N GLN A 20 -7.71 -40.57 -10.38
CA GLN A 20 -7.77 -41.04 -11.78
C GLN A 20 -9.10 -41.81 -12.08
N PRO A 21 -9.33 -42.39 -13.28
CA PRO A 21 -9.08 -41.92 -14.67
C PRO A 21 -10.25 -42.20 -15.65
N ALA A 22 -10.19 -41.67 -16.88
CA ALA A 22 -10.82 -42.29 -18.06
C ALA A 22 -10.09 -41.90 -19.38
N THR A 23 -9.37 -42.89 -19.93
CA THR A 23 -9.08 -43.25 -21.34
C THR A 23 -8.91 -42.21 -22.48
N ALA A 24 -7.81 -42.40 -23.22
CA ALA A 24 -7.26 -41.70 -24.41
C ALA A 24 -7.95 -42.09 -25.76
N PRO A 25 -7.53 -41.62 -26.98
CA PRO A 25 -6.17 -41.69 -27.59
C PRO A 25 -5.67 -40.37 -28.27
N SER A 26 -4.41 -39.95 -28.05
CA SER A 26 -3.20 -40.12 -28.89
C SER A 26 -3.12 -39.34 -30.22
N THR A 27 -2.18 -38.37 -30.30
CA THR A 27 -1.22 -38.26 -31.41
C THR A 27 0.04 -37.51 -30.96
N GLN A 28 1.18 -38.05 -31.37
CA GLN A 28 2.56 -37.69 -31.03
C GLN A 28 3.03 -36.44 -31.80
N HIS A 29 3.94 -35.65 -31.20
CA HIS A 29 5.18 -35.28 -31.87
C HIS A 29 6.27 -34.85 -30.87
N THR A 30 7.45 -35.38 -31.17
CA THR A 30 8.78 -35.35 -30.54
C THR A 30 9.47 -33.99 -30.54
N GLY A 31 10.32 -33.71 -29.54
CA GLY A 31 11.22 -32.54 -29.60
C GLY A 31 12.11 -32.27 -28.38
N GLN A 32 13.03 -33.19 -28.08
CA GLN A 32 14.38 -33.01 -27.52
C GLN A 32 14.66 -32.03 -26.35
N ALA A 33 15.14 -32.64 -25.26
CA ALA A 33 15.98 -32.04 -24.23
C ALA A 33 17.42 -31.81 -24.71
N GLN A 34 18.05 -30.71 -24.30
CA GLN A 34 19.51 -30.64 -24.12
C GLN A 34 19.85 -29.93 -22.82
N ALA A 35 20.53 -30.69 -21.96
CA ALA A 35 21.27 -30.21 -20.81
C ALA A 35 22.76 -30.06 -21.18
N ARG A 36 23.50 -29.41 -20.28
CA ARG A 36 24.98 -29.30 -20.11
C ARG A 36 25.59 -28.00 -20.62
N HIS A 37 26.15 -27.19 -19.71
CA HIS A 37 27.56 -27.32 -19.33
C HIS A 37 27.91 -26.53 -18.05
N ALA A 38 28.71 -27.17 -17.20
CA ALA A 38 29.35 -26.62 -16.02
C ALA A 38 30.59 -25.79 -16.37
N ARG A 39 31.01 -24.89 -15.47
CA ARG A 39 32.44 -24.64 -15.18
C ARG A 39 32.66 -24.06 -13.78
N GLN A 40 33.56 -24.73 -13.05
CA GLN A 40 34.18 -24.36 -11.79
C GLN A 40 35.21 -23.24 -11.97
N ALA A 41 35.38 -22.43 -10.92
CA ALA A 41 36.63 -21.94 -10.31
C ALA A 41 36.18 -21.21 -9.02
N GLY A 42 36.69 -21.41 -7.80
CA GLY A 42 38.01 -21.79 -7.33
C GLY A 42 38.45 -20.69 -6.36
N GLY A 43 38.64 -21.00 -5.08
CA GLY A 43 39.15 -20.02 -4.10
C GLY A 43 38.86 -20.35 -2.63
N GLN A 44 39.68 -21.21 -2.03
CA GLN A 44 39.84 -21.36 -0.57
C GLN A 44 40.66 -20.18 0.00
N LEU A 45 40.36 -19.74 1.23
CA LEU A 45 41.36 -19.33 2.24
C LEU A 45 40.70 -19.15 3.63
N SER A 46 41.00 -20.11 4.51
CA SER A 46 41.39 -20.06 5.94
C SER A 46 40.99 -18.83 6.80
N GLN A 47 40.21 -19.00 7.88
CA GLN A 47 40.60 -19.39 9.27
C GLN A 47 41.31 -18.31 10.13
N LEU A 48 41.02 -18.39 11.45
CA LEU A 48 41.59 -17.72 12.66
C LEU A 48 40.76 -16.54 13.17
N GLY A 49 40.37 -16.41 14.45
CA GLY A 49 40.56 -17.19 15.68
C GLY A 49 39.69 -16.56 16.80
N ASN A 50 39.24 -17.35 17.79
CA ASN A 50 39.62 -17.31 19.23
C ASN A 50 39.73 -15.89 19.84
N MET A 51 39.27 -15.52 21.04
CA MET A 51 38.94 -16.20 22.31
C MET A 51 38.51 -15.04 23.27
N THR A 52 37.44 -15.14 24.07
CA THR A 52 37.44 -15.39 25.54
C THR A 52 37.00 -14.19 26.41
N ARG A 53 35.99 -14.49 27.24
CA ARG A 53 35.59 -14.02 28.58
C ARG A 53 36.35 -12.85 29.24
N ASN A 54 35.61 -11.97 29.92
CA ASN A 54 35.64 -11.95 31.39
C ASN A 54 34.43 -11.25 32.03
N ARG A 55 34.09 -11.75 33.22
CA ARG A 55 32.96 -11.43 34.10
C ARG A 55 33.55 -11.02 35.45
N ALA A 56 33.04 -9.95 36.06
CA ALA A 56 33.00 -9.66 37.51
C ALA A 56 32.17 -8.34 37.64
N ALA A 57 31.05 -8.19 38.35
CA ALA A 57 30.55 -8.66 39.65
C ALA A 57 31.33 -8.09 40.85
N THR A 58 30.68 -7.16 41.58
CA THR A 58 30.60 -6.92 43.05
C THR A 58 30.24 -5.43 43.29
N SER A 59 29.07 -5.03 43.82
CA SER A 59 28.43 -5.20 45.14
C SER A 59 28.86 -4.16 46.21
N GLY A 60 27.86 -3.54 46.86
CA GLY A 60 27.97 -2.83 48.15
C GLY A 60 27.34 -1.43 48.10
N ALA A 61 26.09 -1.18 48.49
CA ALA A 61 25.46 -1.23 49.82
C ALA A 61 25.30 0.17 50.46
N GLY A 62 24.04 0.51 50.79
CA GLY A 62 23.67 1.28 51.98
C GLY A 62 23.52 2.80 51.84
N THR A 63 22.31 3.33 51.87
CA THR A 63 21.66 3.85 53.10
C THR A 63 20.37 4.62 52.77
N SER A 64 19.36 4.36 53.59
CA SER A 64 18.02 4.95 53.56
C SER A 64 18.04 6.43 53.97
N SER A 65 17.22 7.26 53.32
CA SER A 65 16.64 8.44 53.96
C SER A 65 15.24 8.77 53.43
N LEU A 66 14.29 8.68 54.35
CA LEU A 66 13.15 9.56 54.61
C LEU A 66 12.31 10.11 53.45
N GLN A 67 11.08 9.57 53.39
CA GLN A 67 9.80 10.31 53.33
C GLN A 67 9.80 11.69 52.65
N THR A 68 9.21 11.73 51.45
CA THR A 68 8.21 12.76 51.12
C THR A 68 7.18 12.14 50.19
N ARG A 69 6.00 11.79 50.74
CA ARG A 69 4.80 11.52 49.94
C ARG A 69 4.39 12.83 49.26
N ARG A 70 4.93 13.08 48.07
CA ARG A 70 4.27 13.96 47.10
C ARG A 70 3.13 13.17 46.50
N THR A 71 1.91 13.57 46.84
CA THR A 71 0.72 13.29 46.04
C THR A 71 1.01 13.79 44.62
N ALA A 72 1.45 12.89 43.75
CA ALA A 72 1.47 13.14 42.33
C ALA A 72 0.00 13.21 41.90
N VAL A 73 -0.55 14.42 41.90
CA VAL A 73 -1.68 14.74 41.04
C VAL A 73 -1.14 14.52 39.63
N LEU A 74 -1.45 13.36 39.07
CA LEU A 74 -1.33 13.11 37.64
C LEU A 74 -2.08 14.26 36.96
N PRO A 75 -1.43 15.10 36.14
CA PRO A 75 -2.19 15.91 35.21
C PRO A 75 -2.83 14.90 34.26
N SER A 76 -4.14 14.71 34.40
CA SER A 76 -4.99 14.28 33.31
C SER A 76 -4.83 15.30 32.20
N ALA A 77 -3.77 15.16 31.39
CA ALA A 77 -3.62 15.89 30.16
C ALA A 77 -4.60 15.26 29.18
N GLN A 78 -5.82 15.80 29.16
CA GLN A 78 -6.61 15.89 27.94
C GLN A 78 -5.67 16.40 26.84
N GLN A 79 -5.19 15.50 25.98
CA GLN A 79 -4.62 15.88 24.71
C GLN A 79 -5.78 16.17 23.76
N ASP A 80 -6.44 17.31 23.93
CA ASP A 80 -7.49 17.80 23.04
C ASP A 80 -6.89 18.43 21.76
N GLY A 81 -5.84 17.80 21.22
CA GLY A 81 -5.17 18.20 19.99
C GLY A 81 -4.92 16.99 19.08
N PRO A 82 -4.91 17.17 17.75
CA PRO A 82 -4.57 16.09 16.83
C PRO A 82 -3.15 15.60 17.11
N SER A 83 -2.95 14.27 17.08
CA SER A 83 -1.62 13.69 17.26
C SER A 83 -0.65 14.18 16.18
N GLN A 84 0.66 14.09 16.43
CA GLN A 84 1.68 14.43 15.45
C GLN A 84 1.49 13.65 14.14
N THR A 85 1.17 12.36 14.24
CA THR A 85 0.85 11.49 13.09
C THR A 85 -0.38 11.99 12.33
N GLN A 86 -1.44 12.37 13.03
CA GLN A 86 -2.65 12.90 12.39
C GLN A 86 -2.37 14.18 11.61
N THR A 87 -1.57 15.08 12.20
CA THR A 87 -1.16 16.33 11.56
C THR A 87 -0.31 16.07 10.32
N ALA A 88 0.66 15.15 10.40
CA ALA A 88 1.51 14.78 9.27
C ALA A 88 0.72 14.14 8.11
N VAL A 89 -0.17 13.20 8.40
CA VAL A 89 -1.02 12.55 7.39
C VAL A 89 -1.91 13.57 6.66
N ALA A 90 -2.46 14.53 7.37
CA ALA A 90 -3.25 15.62 6.77
C ALA A 90 -2.39 16.59 5.93
N ALA A 91 -1.18 16.90 6.40
CA ALA A 91 -0.22 17.74 5.66
C ALA A 91 0.20 17.06 4.35
N VAL A 92 0.57 15.77 4.39
CA VAL A 92 0.93 14.99 3.20
C VAL A 92 -0.24 14.89 2.23
N LEU A 93 -1.45 14.63 2.72
CA LEU A 93 -2.64 14.62 1.86
C LEU A 93 -2.78 15.92 1.07
N THR A 94 -2.62 17.05 1.77
CA THR A 94 -2.71 18.39 1.17
C THR A 94 -1.59 18.57 0.16
N HIS A 95 -0.34 18.31 0.55
CA HIS A 95 0.82 18.45 -0.32
C HIS A 95 0.67 17.63 -1.61
N VAL A 96 0.37 16.33 -1.50
CA VAL A 96 0.24 15.46 -2.67
C VAL A 96 -0.84 15.97 -3.63
N ARG A 97 -1.95 16.47 -3.08
CA ARG A 97 -3.07 16.93 -3.89
C ARG A 97 -2.81 18.27 -4.56
N GLU A 98 -2.22 19.23 -3.85
CA GLU A 98 -1.92 20.56 -4.41
C GLU A 98 -0.76 20.49 -5.42
N THR A 99 0.26 19.67 -5.15
CA THR A 99 1.45 19.56 -6.01
C THR A 99 1.20 18.68 -7.24
N TYR A 100 0.63 17.49 -7.05
CA TYR A 100 0.61 16.47 -8.11
C TYR A 100 -0.78 16.20 -8.70
N TYR A 101 -1.86 16.31 -7.93
CA TYR A 101 -3.18 15.89 -8.41
C TYR A 101 -3.99 17.01 -9.08
N LYS A 102 -4.18 18.14 -8.40
CA LYS A 102 -5.07 19.22 -8.85
C LYS A 102 -4.59 19.98 -10.09
N PRO A 103 -3.29 20.31 -10.25
CA PRO A 103 -2.81 21.05 -11.42
C PRO A 103 -2.80 20.24 -12.72
N ASN A 104 -2.98 18.93 -12.60
CA ASN A 104 -2.74 17.94 -13.64
C ASN A 104 -4.04 17.37 -14.22
N LEU A 105 -3.94 16.38 -15.11
CA LEU A 105 -5.07 15.72 -15.78
C LEU A 105 -5.95 14.89 -14.82
N LYS A 106 -5.60 14.86 -13.53
CA LYS A 106 -6.22 14.07 -12.46
C LYS A 106 -6.11 12.57 -12.79
N SER A 107 -7.19 11.84 -12.58
CA SER A 107 -7.24 10.38 -12.70
C SER A 107 -8.09 9.99 -13.90
N GLY A 108 -7.59 9.06 -14.72
CA GLY A 108 -8.34 8.48 -15.84
C GLY A 108 -9.43 7.49 -15.41
N ASN A 109 -9.36 6.93 -14.20
CA ASN A 109 -10.38 6.01 -13.67
C ASN A 109 -11.49 6.73 -12.88
N LYS A 110 -11.60 8.05 -13.02
CA LYS A 110 -12.71 8.84 -12.49
C LYS A 110 -13.11 9.89 -13.52
N VAL A 111 -14.34 9.81 -13.99
CA VAL A 111 -14.86 10.66 -15.07
C VAL A 111 -16.11 11.41 -14.63
N ARG A 112 -16.50 12.44 -15.38
CA ARG A 112 -17.73 13.20 -15.15
C ARG A 112 -18.43 13.50 -16.48
N GLY A 113 -19.59 12.89 -16.70
CA GLY A 113 -20.35 13.01 -17.95
C GLY A 113 -19.63 12.40 -19.16
N ASP A 114 -20.23 12.55 -20.34
CA ASP A 114 -19.73 12.00 -21.62
C ASP A 114 -19.54 13.10 -22.66
N THR A 115 -18.75 14.12 -22.29
CA THR A 115 -18.36 15.18 -23.23
C THR A 115 -17.08 14.79 -23.96
N GLU A 116 -16.90 15.27 -25.19
CA GLU A 116 -15.64 15.08 -25.95
C GLU A 116 -14.42 15.54 -25.13
N ALA A 117 -14.51 16.71 -24.49
CA ALA A 117 -13.43 17.23 -23.65
C ALA A 117 -13.07 16.29 -22.49
N GLU A 118 -14.06 15.67 -21.85
CA GLU A 118 -13.82 14.70 -20.78
C GLU A 118 -13.23 13.39 -21.32
N ARG A 119 -13.69 12.90 -22.48
CA ARG A 119 -13.11 11.73 -23.14
C ARG A 119 -11.64 11.95 -23.50
N LEU A 120 -11.31 13.11 -24.07
CA LEU A 120 -9.92 13.46 -24.38
C LEU A 120 -9.06 13.55 -23.12
N ARG A 121 -9.53 14.22 -22.07
CA ARG A 121 -8.82 14.29 -20.78
C ARG A 121 -8.62 12.90 -20.18
N GLN A 122 -9.65 12.06 -20.19
CA GLN A 122 -9.59 10.69 -19.70
C GLN A 122 -8.55 9.86 -20.46
N GLN A 123 -8.54 9.96 -21.79
CA GLN A 123 -7.59 9.25 -22.65
C GLN A 123 -6.16 9.71 -22.34
N SER A 124 -5.90 11.03 -22.34
CA SER A 124 -4.58 11.57 -22.00
C SER A 124 -4.13 11.18 -20.59
N ALA A 125 -5.04 11.18 -19.60
CA ALA A 125 -4.72 10.74 -18.24
C ALA A 125 -4.39 9.24 -18.17
N THR A 126 -5.06 8.43 -18.99
CA THR A 126 -4.81 6.98 -19.07
C THR A 126 -3.46 6.69 -19.72
N ASP A 127 -3.15 7.37 -20.82
CA ASP A 127 -1.88 7.22 -21.53
C ASP A 127 -0.70 7.65 -20.67
N GLU A 128 -0.87 8.75 -19.93
CA GLU A 128 0.16 9.24 -19.01
C GLU A 128 0.43 8.26 -17.87
N VAL A 129 -0.60 7.64 -17.29
CA VAL A 129 -0.43 6.59 -16.27
C VAL A 129 0.27 5.36 -16.85
N ASN A 130 -0.06 4.97 -18.08
CA ASN A 130 0.63 3.86 -18.75
C ASN A 130 2.11 4.19 -18.99
N ARG A 131 2.43 5.43 -19.38
CA ARG A 131 3.80 5.92 -19.52
C ARG A 131 4.56 5.87 -18.19
N ILE A 132 3.94 6.32 -17.09
CA ILE A 132 4.54 6.28 -15.75
C ILE A 132 4.89 4.84 -15.37
N ARG A 133 3.95 3.91 -15.57
CA ARG A 133 4.10 2.50 -15.19
C ARG A 133 5.09 1.72 -16.05
N SER A 134 5.44 2.21 -17.24
CA SER A 134 6.48 1.61 -18.08
C SER A 134 7.90 2.06 -17.72
N GLN A 135 8.07 3.03 -16.81
CA GLN A 135 9.39 3.50 -16.39
C GLN A 135 10.00 2.60 -15.31
N THR A 136 11.31 2.38 -15.39
CA THR A 136 12.07 1.64 -14.38
C THR A 136 12.09 2.34 -13.02
N ASN A 137 12.24 3.68 -13.02
CA ASN A 137 12.19 4.48 -11.79
C ASN A 137 10.76 4.97 -11.53
N ALA A 138 9.97 4.12 -10.86
CA ALA A 138 8.56 4.39 -10.60
C ALA A 138 8.33 5.71 -9.84
N LEU A 139 9.08 5.98 -8.76
CA LEU A 139 8.89 7.19 -7.96
C LEU A 139 9.16 8.45 -8.77
N ARG A 140 10.28 8.51 -9.48
CA ARG A 140 10.62 9.67 -10.31
C ARG A 140 9.57 9.88 -11.41
N ALA A 141 9.16 8.80 -12.08
CA ALA A 141 8.15 8.87 -13.12
C ALA A 141 6.80 9.40 -12.59
N VAL A 142 6.41 8.97 -11.39
CA VAL A 142 5.21 9.44 -10.70
C VAL A 142 5.33 10.93 -10.32
N GLN A 143 6.48 11.37 -9.81
CA GLN A 143 6.72 12.77 -9.44
C GLN A 143 6.69 13.71 -10.65
N GLU A 144 7.21 13.27 -11.79
CA GLU A 144 7.20 14.02 -13.06
C GLU A 144 5.87 13.87 -13.84
N GLY A 145 4.99 12.98 -13.38
CA GLY A 145 3.76 12.60 -14.05
C GLY A 145 2.69 13.69 -14.08
N LYS A 146 1.93 13.74 -15.18
CA LYS A 146 0.80 14.68 -15.39
C LYS A 146 -0.58 14.07 -15.15
N ALA A 147 -0.64 12.83 -14.68
CA ALA A 147 -1.85 12.13 -14.31
C ALA A 147 -1.53 10.99 -13.35
N HIS A 148 -2.48 10.65 -12.47
CA HIS A 148 -2.24 9.64 -11.43
C HIS A 148 -3.53 8.87 -11.11
N GLN A 149 -3.41 7.58 -10.82
CA GLN A 149 -4.48 6.77 -10.26
C GLN A 149 -4.27 6.55 -8.75
N CYS A 150 -5.05 5.62 -8.18
CA CYS A 150 -4.98 5.23 -6.78
C CYS A 150 -3.55 4.89 -6.32
N GLN A 151 -2.86 4.07 -7.12
CA GLN A 151 -1.55 3.51 -6.81
C GLN A 151 -0.43 4.55 -6.84
N GLU A 152 -0.39 5.40 -7.87
CA GLU A 152 0.64 6.44 -7.98
C GLU A 152 0.49 7.50 -6.88
N LEU A 153 -0.75 7.86 -6.53
CA LEU A 153 -1.02 8.79 -5.43
C LEU A 153 -0.67 8.20 -4.07
N ALA A 154 -0.91 6.91 -3.85
CA ALA A 154 -0.49 6.21 -2.63
C ALA A 154 1.05 6.17 -2.53
N LEU A 155 1.76 5.93 -3.62
CA LEU A 155 3.23 5.96 -3.65
C LEU A 155 3.80 7.34 -3.27
N LEU A 156 3.22 8.42 -3.81
CA LEU A 156 3.62 9.79 -3.41
C LEU A 156 3.36 10.04 -1.92
N ALA A 157 2.19 9.64 -1.42
CA ALA A 157 1.87 9.81 -0.01
C ALA A 157 2.84 9.02 0.90
N VAL A 158 3.14 7.76 0.56
CA VAL A 158 4.15 6.96 1.29
C VAL A 158 5.51 7.64 1.24
N HIS A 159 5.98 8.09 0.08
CA HIS A 159 7.26 8.79 -0.05
C HIS A 159 7.37 10.00 0.89
N HIS A 160 6.38 10.90 0.87
CA HIS A 160 6.41 12.11 1.71
C HIS A 160 6.21 11.82 3.20
N LEU A 161 5.46 10.77 3.57
CA LEU A 161 5.36 10.33 4.97
C LEU A 161 6.73 9.86 5.51
N TRP A 162 7.47 9.09 4.71
CA TRP A 162 8.83 8.67 5.06
C TRP A 162 9.81 9.85 5.07
N GLN A 163 9.86 10.61 3.98
CA GLN A 163 10.92 11.59 3.73
C GLN A 163 10.76 12.87 4.57
N ASP A 164 9.55 13.41 4.67
CA ASP A 164 9.33 14.73 5.27
C ASP A 164 8.90 14.64 6.73
N HIS A 165 8.43 13.47 7.17
CA HIS A 165 7.87 13.28 8.51
C HIS A 165 8.49 12.12 9.30
N ALA A 166 9.42 11.35 8.71
CA ALA A 166 10.02 10.16 9.33
C ALA A 166 8.96 9.19 9.88
N LEU A 167 7.83 9.06 9.19
CA LEU A 167 6.74 8.17 9.53
C LEU A 167 6.75 6.96 8.60
N PRO A 168 7.09 5.76 9.12
CA PRO A 168 7.01 4.54 8.33
C PRO A 168 5.58 4.33 7.83
N ALA A 169 5.47 4.24 6.51
CA ALA A 169 4.22 4.06 5.80
C ALA A 169 4.34 2.98 4.72
N GLU A 170 3.22 2.34 4.41
CA GLU A 170 3.12 1.28 3.41
C GLU A 170 2.01 1.61 2.42
N ILE A 171 2.06 1.01 1.23
CA ILE A 171 0.91 1.01 0.32
C ILE A 171 0.00 -0.12 0.77
N LEU A 172 -1.23 0.23 1.13
CA LEU A 172 -2.31 -0.71 1.39
C LEU A 172 -3.18 -0.84 0.14
N GLU A 173 -3.20 -2.04 -0.41
CA GLU A 173 -4.12 -2.44 -1.47
C GLU A 173 -5.43 -2.92 -0.83
N LEU A 174 -6.55 -2.43 -1.37
CA LEU A 174 -7.90 -2.66 -0.91
C LEU A 174 -8.68 -3.39 -1.99
N GLY A 175 -9.25 -4.53 -1.62
CA GLY A 175 -10.09 -5.34 -2.49
C GLY A 175 -9.31 -6.38 -3.30
N GLY A 176 -10.10 -7.24 -3.94
CA GLY A 176 -9.66 -8.41 -4.69
C GLY A 176 -10.06 -9.69 -3.99
N ASP A 177 -10.60 -10.63 -4.75
CA ASP A 177 -10.38 -12.06 -4.54
C ASP A 177 -9.34 -12.41 -5.62
N ASP A 178 -8.29 -13.17 -5.29
CA ASP A 178 -7.24 -13.69 -6.20
C ASP A 178 -6.90 -12.73 -7.39
N ASP A 179 -6.12 -11.67 -7.11
CA ASP A 179 -5.42 -10.78 -8.07
C ASP A 179 -6.07 -9.44 -8.52
N ASP A 180 -7.27 -9.06 -8.02
CA ASP A 180 -7.95 -7.81 -8.42
C ASP A 180 -7.91 -6.68 -7.38
N VAL A 181 -6.83 -5.90 -7.34
CA VAL A 181 -6.77 -4.68 -6.51
C VAL A 181 -7.80 -3.64 -6.96
N ALA A 182 -8.75 -3.31 -6.09
CA ALA A 182 -9.80 -2.33 -6.39
C ALA A 182 -9.31 -0.88 -6.14
N HIS A 183 -8.61 -0.65 -5.03
CA HIS A 183 -8.14 0.68 -4.63
C HIS A 183 -6.82 0.59 -3.85
N CYS A 184 -6.04 1.67 -3.83
CA CYS A 184 -4.79 1.75 -3.07
C CYS A 184 -4.78 3.03 -2.22
N VAL A 185 -4.26 2.91 -1.00
CA VAL A 185 -4.08 4.03 -0.07
C VAL A 185 -2.72 3.93 0.61
N ALA A 186 -2.22 5.02 1.18
CA ALA A 186 -1.08 4.97 2.08
C ALA A 186 -1.57 4.73 3.52
N VAL A 187 -0.85 3.89 4.27
CA VAL A 187 -1.18 3.54 5.65
C VAL A 187 0.03 3.73 6.57
N VAL A 188 -0.19 4.24 7.77
CA VAL A 188 0.83 4.44 8.83
C VAL A 188 0.42 3.65 10.07
N GLY A 189 1.38 3.04 10.75
CA GLY A 189 1.15 2.37 12.04
C GLY A 189 0.44 1.03 11.92
N LEU A 190 0.69 0.30 10.83
CA LEU A 190 0.22 -1.07 10.69
C LEU A 190 1.08 -2.01 11.53
N ALA A 191 0.46 -2.94 12.25
CA ALA A 191 1.17 -4.01 12.94
C ALA A 191 1.34 -5.22 11.99
N PRO A 192 2.45 -5.98 12.09
CA PRO A 192 2.86 -6.97 11.08
C PRO A 192 1.97 -8.23 10.96
N HIS A 193 0.78 -8.29 11.57
CA HIS A 193 -0.03 -9.51 11.62
C HIS A 193 -1.48 -9.25 11.20
N GLN A 194 -1.87 -9.87 10.08
CA GLN A 194 -3.21 -10.00 9.52
C GLN A 194 -4.08 -8.75 9.50
N LEU A 195 -4.20 -8.15 8.31
CA LEU A 195 -5.13 -7.08 8.04
C LEU A 195 -6.56 -7.59 8.04
N HIS A 196 -7.16 -7.60 9.23
CA HIS A 196 -8.57 -7.93 9.38
C HIS A 196 -9.42 -7.04 8.45
N SER A 197 -10.41 -7.61 7.75
CA SER A 197 -11.22 -6.85 6.78
C SER A 197 -11.95 -5.65 7.41
N ASN A 198 -12.33 -5.77 8.69
CA ASN A 198 -12.87 -4.69 9.51
C ASN A 198 -11.78 -3.79 10.13
N MET A 199 -11.58 -2.60 9.55
CA MET A 199 -10.63 -1.57 10.03
C MET A 199 -10.91 -1.04 11.45
N LYS A 200 -12.09 -1.30 12.03
CA LYS A 200 -12.38 -0.92 13.43
C LYS A 200 -11.62 -1.77 14.44
N LEU A 201 -11.13 -2.94 14.04
CA LEU A 201 -10.36 -3.85 14.88
C LEU A 201 -8.84 -3.59 14.76
N TRP A 202 -8.44 -2.63 13.94
CA TRP A 202 -7.03 -2.28 13.77
C TRP A 202 -6.53 -1.47 14.96
N ASN A 203 -5.22 -1.31 15.03
CA ASN A 203 -4.61 -0.48 16.05
C ASN A 203 -5.24 0.95 16.01
N PRO A 204 -5.68 1.51 17.16
CA PRO A 204 -6.25 2.86 17.23
C PRO A 204 -5.36 3.98 16.68
N ASP A 205 -4.06 3.74 16.57
CA ASP A 205 -3.04 4.63 16.02
C ASP A 205 -2.68 4.31 14.56
N THR A 206 -3.46 3.48 13.87
CA THR A 206 -3.35 3.31 12.41
C THR A 206 -4.06 4.44 11.68
N PHE A 207 -3.37 5.07 10.73
CA PHE A 207 -3.90 6.18 9.93
C PHE A 207 -3.86 5.85 8.43
N ILE A 208 -4.85 6.39 7.71
CA ILE A 208 -4.98 6.27 6.25
C ILE A 208 -4.79 7.64 5.62
N CYS A 209 -3.96 7.72 4.58
CA CYS A 209 -3.87 8.83 3.64
C CYS A 209 -4.32 8.34 2.26
N ASP A 210 -5.43 8.90 1.78
CA ASP A 210 -5.99 8.60 0.46
C ASP A 210 -6.13 9.90 -0.35
N PRO A 211 -5.09 10.27 -1.13
CA PRO A 211 -5.14 11.46 -1.96
C PRO A 211 -6.15 11.37 -3.11
N TRP A 212 -6.52 10.18 -3.58
CA TRP A 212 -7.47 10.01 -4.67
C TRP A 212 -8.90 10.36 -4.23
N CYS A 213 -9.30 9.90 -3.04
CA CYS A 213 -10.57 10.26 -2.40
C CYS A 213 -10.54 11.61 -1.68
N ASN A 214 -9.36 12.18 -1.39
CA ASN A 214 -9.19 13.31 -0.48
C ASN A 214 -9.68 12.97 0.94
N ILE A 215 -9.07 11.95 1.55
CA ILE A 215 -9.36 11.46 2.91
C ILE A 215 -8.05 11.28 3.66
N ALA A 216 -7.98 11.83 4.88
CA ALA A 216 -6.90 11.62 5.85
C ALA A 216 -7.56 11.40 7.20
N CYS A 217 -7.46 10.18 7.75
CA CYS A 217 -8.17 9.83 8.98
C CYS A 217 -7.56 8.64 9.70
N ARG A 218 -8.04 8.35 10.91
CA ARG A 218 -7.78 7.07 11.57
C ARG A 218 -8.44 5.95 10.75
N ALA A 219 -7.82 4.77 10.71
CA ALA A 219 -8.32 3.63 9.92
C ALA A 219 -9.77 3.26 10.27
N LYS A 220 -10.13 3.29 11.56
CA LYS A 220 -11.50 3.00 12.03
C LYS A 220 -12.59 3.89 11.41
N ASP A 221 -12.24 5.11 11.01
CA ASP A 221 -13.16 6.11 10.47
C ASP A 221 -13.23 6.08 8.93
N TYR A 222 -12.25 5.43 8.28
CA TYR A 222 -12.11 5.38 6.82
C TYR A 222 -13.35 4.79 6.12
N PRO A 223 -13.96 3.67 6.57
CA PRO A 223 -15.14 3.12 5.88
C PRO A 223 -16.30 4.13 5.77
N LYS A 224 -16.55 4.90 6.83
CA LYS A 224 -17.60 5.93 6.82
C LYS A 224 -17.22 7.06 5.86
N GLN A 225 -16.00 7.59 5.96
CA GLN A 225 -15.57 8.70 5.12
C GLN A 225 -15.51 8.32 3.63
N PHE A 226 -15.14 7.08 3.32
CA PHE A 226 -15.14 6.54 1.96
C PHE A 226 -16.56 6.49 1.40
N ILE A 227 -17.53 5.92 2.14
CA ILE A 227 -18.94 5.88 1.73
C ILE A 227 -19.48 7.31 1.50
N ASP A 228 -19.22 8.22 2.43
CA ASP A 228 -19.67 9.62 2.31
C ASP A 228 -19.04 10.30 1.07
N LYS A 229 -17.79 9.96 0.74
CA LYS A 229 -17.11 10.43 -0.48
C LYS A 229 -17.77 9.89 -1.74
N MET A 230 -18.06 8.59 -1.78
CA MET A 230 -18.68 7.94 -2.93
C MET A 230 -20.06 8.53 -3.20
N LYS A 231 -20.90 8.70 -2.17
CA LYS A 231 -22.20 9.38 -2.28
C LYS A 231 -22.07 10.80 -2.85
N LYS A 232 -21.06 11.56 -2.38
CA LYS A 232 -20.77 12.90 -2.90
C LYS A 232 -20.32 12.89 -4.36
N TRP A 233 -19.63 11.86 -4.82
CA TRP A 233 -19.23 11.76 -6.22
C TRP A 233 -20.39 11.33 -7.12
N GLU A 234 -21.22 10.39 -6.66
CA GLU A 234 -22.45 10.02 -7.35
C GLU A 234 -23.36 11.23 -7.53
N SER A 235 -23.58 12.04 -6.49
CA SER A 235 -24.38 13.27 -6.60
C SER A 235 -23.77 14.37 -7.48
N GLN A 236 -22.56 14.15 -8.01
CA GLN A 236 -21.87 15.03 -8.95
C GLN A 236 -21.77 14.42 -10.35
N ASP A 237 -22.53 13.36 -10.63
CA ASP A 237 -22.58 12.61 -11.89
C ASP A 237 -21.20 12.07 -12.30
N LYS A 238 -20.42 11.64 -11.31
CA LYS A 238 -19.12 11.01 -11.55
C LYS A 238 -19.26 9.50 -11.63
N LEU A 239 -18.42 8.90 -12.45
CA LEU A 239 -18.26 7.44 -12.51
C LEU A 239 -16.85 7.06 -12.10
N VAL A 240 -16.71 5.86 -11.53
CA VAL A 240 -15.42 5.27 -11.16
C VAL A 240 -15.15 4.05 -12.02
N GLY A 241 -13.92 3.92 -12.51
CA GLY A 241 -13.47 2.77 -13.26
C GLY A 241 -13.22 1.60 -12.31
N TYR A 242 -14.00 0.55 -12.47
CA TYR A 242 -13.92 -0.70 -11.72
C TYR A 242 -13.62 -1.85 -12.68
N ARG A 243 -12.51 -2.56 -12.46
CA ARG A 243 -11.95 -3.51 -13.43
C ARG A 243 -12.95 -4.54 -13.95
N ARG A 244 -13.78 -5.08 -13.08
CA ARG A 244 -14.75 -6.15 -13.39
C ARG A 244 -15.97 -5.65 -14.18
N MET A 245 -16.29 -4.35 -14.12
CA MET A 245 -17.56 -3.81 -14.62
C MET A 245 -17.43 -2.57 -15.52
N GLY A 246 -16.21 -2.06 -15.75
CA GLY A 246 -16.01 -0.79 -16.44
C GLY A 246 -16.34 0.41 -15.56
N PHE A 247 -16.93 1.46 -16.12
CA PHE A 247 -17.34 2.63 -15.34
C PHE A 247 -18.67 2.37 -14.63
N VAL A 248 -18.67 2.49 -13.31
CA VAL A 248 -19.84 2.27 -12.45
C VAL A 248 -20.14 3.50 -11.60
N GLN A 249 -21.34 3.54 -11.02
CA GLN A 249 -21.65 4.52 -10.00
C GLN A 249 -20.69 4.38 -8.81
N PRO A 250 -20.22 5.47 -8.19
CA PRO A 250 -19.31 5.40 -7.04
C PRO A 250 -19.89 4.63 -5.84
N THR A 251 -21.21 4.51 -5.76
CA THR A 251 -21.93 3.78 -4.69
C THR A 251 -22.33 2.36 -5.10
N GLU A 252 -21.89 1.88 -6.27
CA GLU A 252 -22.11 0.51 -6.75
C GLU A 252 -21.77 -0.51 -5.65
N PRO A 253 -22.72 -1.36 -5.21
CA PRO A 253 -22.51 -2.28 -4.11
C PRO A 253 -21.28 -3.18 -4.24
N ALA A 254 -20.98 -3.68 -5.44
CA ALA A 254 -19.81 -4.53 -5.67
C ALA A 254 -18.51 -3.75 -5.42
N TRP A 255 -18.40 -2.52 -5.95
CA TRP A 255 -17.26 -1.64 -5.73
C TRP A 255 -17.05 -1.31 -4.25
N ILE A 256 -18.11 -0.90 -3.55
CA ILE A 256 -18.04 -0.56 -2.12
C ILE A 256 -17.63 -1.78 -1.30
N ARG A 257 -18.20 -2.95 -1.58
CA ARG A 257 -17.89 -4.19 -0.89
C ARG A 257 -16.42 -4.54 -1.07
N ASP A 258 -15.90 -4.50 -2.29
CA ASP A 258 -14.52 -4.89 -2.57
C ASP A 258 -13.53 -3.95 -1.85
N VAL A 259 -13.72 -2.63 -1.92
CA VAL A 259 -12.83 -1.67 -1.24
C VAL A 259 -12.88 -1.81 0.30
N LEU A 260 -14.07 -2.05 0.88
CA LEU A 260 -14.24 -2.02 2.34
C LEU A 260 -14.13 -3.37 3.02
N ARG A 261 -14.36 -4.47 2.30
CA ARG A 261 -14.47 -5.82 2.87
C ARG A 261 -13.65 -6.89 2.13
N GLY A 262 -13.11 -6.59 0.95
CA GLY A 262 -12.26 -7.52 0.22
C GLY A 262 -10.89 -7.70 0.85
N ASP A 263 -10.02 -8.43 0.14
CA ASP A 263 -8.68 -8.74 0.63
C ASP A 263 -7.82 -7.48 0.78
N ARG A 264 -6.76 -7.65 1.58
CA ARG A 264 -5.89 -6.56 2.01
C ARG A 264 -4.46 -7.03 1.98
N THR A 265 -3.70 -6.43 1.09
CA THR A 265 -2.26 -6.66 0.94
C THR A 265 -1.53 -5.37 1.22
N VAL A 266 -0.41 -5.46 1.93
CA VAL A 266 0.50 -4.34 2.12
C VAL A 266 1.78 -4.60 1.37
N SER A 267 2.32 -3.52 0.80
CA SER A 267 3.63 -3.55 0.20
C SER A 267 4.42 -2.33 0.64
N ASN A 268 5.67 -2.56 1.00
CA ASN A 268 6.64 -1.51 1.20
C ASN A 268 7.35 -1.23 -0.15
N PRO A 269 7.12 -0.06 -0.78
CA PRO A 269 7.72 0.24 -2.08
C PRO A 269 9.25 0.43 -2.01
N PHE A 270 9.84 0.49 -0.81
CA PHE A 270 11.26 0.72 -0.59
C PHE A 270 12.04 -0.51 -0.08
N GLU A 271 11.36 -1.63 0.22
CA GLU A 271 12.00 -2.86 0.73
C GLU A 271 12.95 -3.51 -0.27
N SER A 272 12.78 -3.26 -1.58
CA SER A 272 13.65 -3.78 -2.64
C SER A 272 14.88 -2.91 -2.96
N GLN A 273 15.21 -1.92 -2.11
CA GLN A 273 16.39 -1.06 -2.29
C GLN A 273 17.49 -1.27 -1.24
N SER A 274 17.37 -2.28 -0.38
CA SER A 274 18.45 -2.68 0.52
C SER A 274 19.51 -3.50 -0.25
N PRO A 275 20.80 -3.13 -0.17
CA PRO A 275 21.90 -3.82 -0.86
C PRO A 275 22.14 -5.24 -0.34
#